data_AF-A0A934AWE8-F1
#
_entry.id   AF-A0A934AWE8-F1
#
_cell.length_a   1.000
_cell.length_b   1.000
_cell.length_c   1.000
_cell.angle_alpha   90.00
_cell.angle_beta   90.00
_cell.angle_gamma   90.00
#
_symmetry.space_group_name_H-M   'P 1'
#
loop_
_entity.id
_entity.type
_entity.pdbx_description
1 polymer ?
#
loop_
_entity_poly.entity_id
_entity_poly.type
_entity_poly.pdbx_seq_one_letter_code
_entity_poly.pdbx_strand_id
1 'polypeptide(L)'
;MEKSLELFEVWYNHLPVHKTSGGPAKGTIAAALAVLEKLKEDYRLEIEAHTALGGAQISGASGQAVKKVLAIFGETRPFAKEGGRTNRGGRGDIKKMLDALKNGNLDKLAANRRNEILSGMQRFLVGKVVEFHNRQRIKMIYDPAMSTWQNILELLSAARETGKEGPVAQHLVGAKLQLRFPDIEVSNESYSTADEQLGRPGDFYIGDTAFHVTVAPMGPVYEKCRENLENGYRVFLLVPERAQTGARQNAELMVPGRIAVESIESFVGQNIEELSYFSRDKLKNGFRRLLETYNNRVDEAEIDKSMLIEIPKNL
;
A
#
# COMPACT_ATOMS: atom_id res chain seq x y z
N MET A 1 -8.00 -30.49 -11.82
CA MET A 1 -7.82 -29.06 -11.51
C MET A 1 -6.37 -28.81 -11.12
N GLU A 2 -5.86 -29.57 -10.14
CA GLU A 2 -4.51 -29.46 -9.59
C GLU A 2 -3.39 -29.58 -10.63
N LYS A 3 -3.37 -30.65 -11.44
CA LYS A 3 -2.27 -30.89 -12.38
C LYS A 3 -1.92 -29.72 -13.33
N SER A 4 -2.92 -29.03 -13.89
CA SER A 4 -2.65 -27.92 -14.81
C SER A 4 -2.16 -26.67 -14.08
N LEU A 5 -2.66 -26.43 -12.86
CA LEU A 5 -2.18 -25.34 -12.02
C LEU A 5 -0.77 -25.63 -11.51
N GLU A 6 -0.47 -26.87 -11.10
CA GLU A 6 0.88 -27.31 -10.73
C GLU A 6 1.89 -27.11 -11.87
N LEU A 7 1.55 -27.53 -13.10
CA LEU A 7 2.41 -27.30 -14.27
C LEU A 7 2.67 -25.81 -14.52
N PHE A 8 1.68 -24.97 -14.25
CA PHE A 8 1.80 -23.52 -14.36
C PHE A 8 2.67 -22.92 -13.24
N GLU A 9 2.52 -23.37 -12.00
CA GLU A 9 3.37 -22.97 -10.88
C GLU A 9 4.82 -23.41 -11.10
N VAL A 10 5.04 -24.61 -11.63
CA VAL A 10 6.36 -25.09 -12.06
C VAL A 10 6.95 -24.14 -13.10
N TRP A 11 6.19 -23.74 -14.11
CA TRP A 11 6.66 -22.73 -15.08
C TRP A 11 7.09 -21.44 -14.37
N TYR A 12 6.25 -20.91 -13.48
CA TYR A 12 6.55 -19.67 -12.75
C TYR A 12 7.85 -19.79 -11.95
N ASN A 13 8.04 -20.90 -11.24
CA ASN A 13 9.22 -21.14 -10.40
C ASN A 13 10.51 -21.32 -11.20
N HIS A 14 10.43 -21.64 -12.49
CA HIS A 14 11.59 -21.74 -13.39
C HIS A 14 11.93 -20.42 -14.09
N LEU A 15 11.15 -19.35 -13.89
CA LEU A 15 11.46 -18.04 -14.46
C LEU A 15 12.70 -17.42 -13.78
N PRO A 16 13.54 -16.70 -14.53
CA PRO A 16 14.70 -16.01 -13.96
C PRO A 16 14.30 -15.00 -12.88
N VAL A 17 14.97 -15.05 -11.73
CA VAL A 17 14.76 -14.10 -10.62
C VAL A 17 15.62 -12.86 -10.85
N HIS A 18 15.00 -11.68 -10.90
CA HIS A 18 15.70 -10.42 -11.02
C HIS A 18 15.84 -9.74 -9.66
N LYS A 19 17.04 -9.24 -9.33
CA LYS A 19 17.33 -8.57 -8.05
C LYS A 19 16.36 -7.42 -7.72
N THR A 20 15.99 -6.62 -8.73
CA THR A 20 15.13 -5.45 -8.56
C THR A 20 13.68 -5.80 -8.23
N SER A 21 13.16 -6.93 -8.73
CA SER A 21 11.81 -7.40 -8.42
C SER A 21 11.78 -8.41 -7.27
N GLY A 22 12.91 -9.01 -6.89
CA GLY A 22 12.94 -10.12 -5.93
C GLY A 22 12.13 -11.34 -6.40
N GLY A 23 11.94 -11.46 -7.72
CA GLY A 23 11.10 -12.43 -8.41
C GLY A 23 11.22 -12.29 -9.94
N PRO A 24 10.38 -12.97 -10.73
CA PRO A 24 10.40 -12.88 -12.19
C PRO A 24 10.25 -11.46 -12.71
N ALA A 25 10.64 -11.23 -13.97
CA ALA A 25 10.48 -9.92 -14.61
C ALA A 25 8.99 -9.51 -14.63
N LYS A 26 8.69 -8.30 -14.17
CA LYS A 26 7.30 -7.77 -14.15
C LYS A 26 6.63 -7.87 -15.52
N GLY A 27 7.40 -7.65 -16.59
CA GLY A 27 6.92 -7.77 -17.96
C GLY A 27 6.49 -9.19 -18.35
N THR A 28 7.17 -10.23 -17.84
CA THR A 28 6.78 -11.63 -18.08
C THR A 28 5.44 -11.92 -17.39
N ILE A 29 5.26 -11.46 -16.15
CA ILE A 29 4.01 -11.66 -15.40
C ILE A 29 2.84 -10.91 -16.07
N ALA A 30 3.06 -9.66 -16.48
CA ALA A 30 2.07 -8.87 -17.21
C ALA A 30 1.66 -9.53 -18.55
N ALA A 31 2.64 -10.01 -19.33
CA ALA A 31 2.37 -10.71 -20.57
C ALA A 31 1.58 -12.02 -20.34
N ALA A 32 1.91 -12.76 -19.28
CA ALA A 32 1.21 -14.00 -18.92
C ALA A 32 -0.23 -13.73 -18.53
N LEU A 33 -0.51 -12.71 -17.72
CA LEU A 33 -1.88 -12.29 -17.37
C LEU A 33 -2.71 -11.95 -18.62
N ALA A 34 -2.13 -11.23 -19.58
CA ALA A 34 -2.79 -10.87 -20.83
C ALA A 34 -3.09 -12.10 -21.71
N VAL A 35 -2.14 -13.02 -21.83
CA VAL A 35 -2.32 -14.26 -22.60
C VAL A 35 -3.36 -15.16 -21.96
N LEU A 36 -3.33 -15.33 -20.63
CA LEU A 36 -4.34 -16.10 -19.90
C LEU A 36 -5.76 -15.53 -20.08
N GLU A 37 -5.89 -14.19 -20.10
CA GLU A 37 -7.19 -13.57 -20.38
C GLU A 37 -7.66 -13.88 -21.80
N LYS A 38 -6.77 -13.74 -22.79
CA LYS A 38 -7.08 -14.06 -24.19
C LYS A 38 -7.45 -15.54 -24.39
N LEU A 39 -6.81 -16.46 -23.67
CA LEU A 39 -7.12 -17.90 -23.72
C LEU A 39 -8.54 -18.24 -23.24
N LYS A 40 -9.18 -17.37 -22.45
CA LYS A 40 -10.59 -17.54 -22.04
C LYS A 40 -11.57 -17.27 -23.18
N GLU A 41 -11.18 -16.40 -24.11
CA GLU A 41 -11.95 -16.03 -25.31
C GLU A 41 -11.62 -16.97 -26.49
N ASP A 42 -10.33 -17.13 -26.81
CA ASP A 42 -9.82 -17.95 -27.91
C ASP A 42 -8.68 -18.86 -27.42
N TYR A 43 -8.99 -20.14 -27.23
CA TYR A 43 -8.08 -21.11 -26.63
C TYR A 43 -7.10 -21.68 -27.65
N ARG A 44 -5.99 -20.97 -27.85
CA ARG A 44 -4.89 -21.37 -28.75
C ARG A 44 -3.57 -21.41 -28.02
N LEU A 45 -2.83 -22.50 -28.12
CA LEU A 45 -1.57 -22.68 -27.37
C LEU A 45 -0.32 -22.46 -28.24
N GLU A 46 -0.47 -22.03 -29.47
CA GLU A 46 0.64 -21.65 -30.34
C GLU A 46 1.11 -20.23 -29.99
N ILE A 47 2.42 -20.03 -29.78
CA ILE A 47 2.96 -18.70 -29.44
C ILE A 47 2.71 -17.69 -30.58
N GLU A 48 2.64 -18.18 -31.82
CA GLU A 48 2.35 -17.41 -33.02
C GLU A 48 0.98 -16.73 -32.94
N ALA A 49 -0.03 -17.39 -32.33
CA ALA A 49 -1.36 -16.81 -32.12
C ALA A 49 -1.34 -15.62 -31.14
N HIS A 50 -0.31 -15.53 -30.31
CA HIS A 50 -0.13 -14.53 -29.25
C HIS A 50 1.02 -13.57 -29.53
N THR A 51 1.62 -13.62 -30.72
CA THR A 51 2.72 -12.72 -31.10
C THR A 51 2.17 -11.58 -31.96
N ALA A 52 2.61 -10.35 -31.72
CA ALA A 52 2.26 -9.19 -32.56
C ALA A 52 2.96 -9.29 -33.93
N LEU A 53 2.47 -8.54 -34.93
CA LEU A 53 3.00 -8.58 -36.31
C LEU A 53 4.52 -8.38 -36.40
N GLY A 54 5.12 -7.59 -35.50
CA GLY A 54 6.57 -7.37 -35.44
C GLY A 54 7.39 -8.51 -34.81
N GLY A 55 6.77 -9.64 -34.44
CA GLY A 55 7.46 -10.87 -34.00
C GLY A 55 8.06 -10.86 -32.59
N ALA A 56 8.33 -9.68 -32.02
CA ALA A 56 9.02 -9.54 -30.73
C ALA A 56 8.09 -9.40 -29.51
N GLN A 57 6.86 -8.89 -29.71
CA GLN A 57 5.94 -8.55 -28.62
C GLN A 57 4.77 -9.52 -28.53
N ILE A 58 4.20 -9.67 -27.34
CA ILE A 58 2.94 -10.38 -27.13
C ILE A 58 1.77 -9.49 -27.56
N SER A 59 0.87 -10.02 -28.38
CA SER A 59 -0.31 -9.30 -28.88
C SER A 59 -1.32 -9.06 -27.75
N GLY A 60 -1.90 -7.86 -27.69
CA GLY A 60 -2.87 -7.47 -26.66
C GLY A 60 -2.27 -7.17 -25.28
N ALA A 61 -1.00 -7.49 -25.05
CA ALA A 61 -0.31 -7.16 -23.80
C ALA A 61 -0.10 -5.64 -23.71
N SER A 62 -0.84 -4.99 -22.82
CA SER A 62 -0.75 -3.55 -22.55
C SER A 62 -0.97 -3.27 -21.06
N GLY A 63 -0.48 -2.13 -20.56
CA GLY A 63 -0.71 -1.75 -19.16
C GLY A 63 -2.21 -1.68 -18.82
N GLN A 64 -3.06 -1.26 -19.77
CA GLN A 64 -4.51 -1.20 -19.58
C GLN A 64 -5.13 -2.61 -19.49
N ALA A 65 -4.71 -3.54 -20.35
CA ALA A 65 -5.18 -4.93 -20.30
C ALA A 65 -4.82 -5.59 -18.97
N VAL A 66 -3.57 -5.40 -18.51
CA VAL A 66 -3.11 -5.92 -17.22
C VAL A 66 -3.87 -5.29 -16.06
N LYS A 67 -4.09 -3.97 -16.08
CA LYS A 67 -4.89 -3.27 -15.05
C LYS A 67 -6.30 -3.85 -14.93
N LYS A 68 -6.95 -4.18 -16.06
CA LYS A 68 -8.28 -4.80 -16.05
C LYS A 68 -8.25 -6.17 -15.38
N VAL A 69 -7.29 -7.03 -15.73
CA VAL A 69 -7.17 -8.36 -15.11
C VAL A 69 -6.89 -8.25 -13.62
N LEU A 70 -5.98 -7.38 -13.19
CA LEU A 70 -5.69 -7.19 -11.76
C LEU A 70 -6.91 -6.72 -10.97
N ALA A 71 -7.69 -5.79 -11.52
CA ALA A 71 -8.90 -5.27 -10.87
C ALA A 71 -9.98 -6.34 -10.66
N ILE A 72 -10.10 -7.33 -11.55
CA ILE A 72 -11.01 -8.48 -11.38
C ILE A 72 -10.70 -9.26 -10.09
N PHE A 73 -9.44 -9.27 -9.67
CA PHE A 73 -8.97 -9.94 -8.46
C PHE A 73 -8.71 -8.98 -7.28
N GLY A 74 -9.20 -7.74 -7.35
CA GLY A 74 -9.10 -6.75 -6.27
C GLY A 74 -7.75 -6.02 -6.17
N GLU A 75 -6.82 -6.22 -7.10
CA GLU A 75 -5.56 -5.49 -7.15
C GLU A 75 -5.68 -4.28 -8.09
N THR A 76 -5.65 -3.08 -7.52
CA THR A 76 -5.82 -1.83 -8.29
C THR A 76 -4.52 -1.03 -8.43
N ARG A 77 -3.44 -1.45 -7.74
CA ARG A 77 -2.15 -0.74 -7.77
C ARG A 77 -1.50 -0.85 -9.15
N PRO A 78 -0.82 0.22 -9.62
CA PRO A 78 -0.17 0.20 -10.93
C PRO A 78 0.93 -0.88 -11.03
N PHE A 79 0.74 -1.83 -11.94
CA PHE A 79 1.73 -2.86 -12.25
C PHE A 79 2.16 -2.79 -13.71
N ALA A 80 3.47 -2.90 -13.96
CA ALA A 80 4.08 -3.01 -15.30
C ALA A 80 3.43 -2.09 -16.36
N LYS A 81 3.70 -0.77 -16.32
CA LYS A 81 3.08 0.26 -17.18
C LYS A 81 3.03 -0.11 -18.68
N GLU A 82 4.07 -0.77 -19.19
CA GLU A 82 4.17 -1.20 -20.59
C GLU A 82 3.48 -2.54 -20.90
N GLY A 83 2.81 -3.18 -19.94
CA GLY A 83 2.15 -4.48 -20.13
C GLY A 83 3.08 -5.62 -20.55
N GLY A 84 4.40 -5.47 -20.37
CA GLY A 84 5.41 -6.44 -20.84
C GLY A 84 5.92 -6.24 -22.26
N ARG A 85 5.47 -5.20 -22.98
CA ARG A 85 5.88 -4.91 -24.37
C ARG A 85 7.37 -4.61 -24.55
N THR A 86 8.04 -4.14 -23.50
CA THR A 86 9.48 -3.83 -23.50
C THR A 86 10.34 -5.00 -23.01
N ASN A 87 9.73 -6.14 -22.65
CA ASN A 87 10.45 -7.29 -22.14
C ASN A 87 11.02 -8.13 -23.28
N ARG A 88 12.32 -7.96 -23.58
CA ARG A 88 13.03 -8.66 -24.67
C ARG A 88 13.01 -10.19 -24.53
N GLY A 89 12.88 -10.74 -23.31
CA GLY A 89 12.75 -12.18 -23.07
C GLY A 89 11.32 -12.71 -23.02
N GLY A 90 10.32 -11.81 -22.99
CA GLY A 90 8.94 -12.15 -22.65
C GLY A 90 8.31 -13.21 -23.58
N ARG A 91 8.57 -13.13 -24.89
CA ARG A 91 8.04 -14.13 -25.85
C ARG A 91 8.53 -15.55 -25.54
N GLY A 92 9.80 -15.70 -25.18
CA GLY A 92 10.36 -17.00 -24.84
C GLY A 92 9.75 -17.58 -23.56
N ASP A 93 9.56 -16.73 -22.55
CA ASP A 93 8.92 -17.14 -21.29
C ASP A 93 7.46 -17.54 -21.48
N ILE A 94 6.70 -16.79 -22.29
CA ILE A 94 5.31 -17.12 -22.62
C ILE A 94 5.21 -18.37 -23.48
N LYS A 95 6.15 -18.61 -24.41
CA LYS A 95 6.20 -19.88 -25.15
C LYS A 95 6.31 -21.07 -24.20
N LYS A 96 7.24 -21.00 -23.23
CA LYS A 96 7.41 -22.04 -22.20
C LYS A 96 6.14 -22.21 -21.36
N MET A 97 5.44 -21.12 -21.04
CA MET A 97 4.15 -21.15 -20.35
C MET A 97 3.11 -21.94 -21.16
N LEU A 98 2.93 -21.61 -22.43
CA LEU A 98 1.97 -22.27 -23.32
C LEU A 98 2.31 -23.75 -23.52
N ASP A 99 3.60 -24.08 -23.65
CA ASP A 99 4.07 -25.47 -23.74
C ASP A 99 3.79 -26.26 -22.45
N ALA A 100 3.91 -25.64 -21.28
CA ALA A 100 3.50 -26.27 -20.02
C ALA A 100 1.98 -26.52 -19.97
N LEU A 101 1.18 -25.59 -20.48
CA LEU A 101 -0.29 -25.73 -20.52
C LEU A 101 -0.77 -26.84 -21.47
N LYS A 102 -0.04 -27.12 -22.56
CA LYS A 102 -0.36 -28.25 -23.47
C LYS A 102 -0.41 -29.58 -22.72
N ASN A 103 0.49 -29.78 -21.74
CA ASN A 103 0.53 -31.00 -20.93
C ASN A 103 -0.65 -31.11 -19.94
N GLY A 104 -1.40 -30.03 -19.74
CA GLY A 104 -2.58 -29.97 -18.88
C GLY A 104 -3.89 -30.45 -19.53
N ASN A 105 -3.89 -30.74 -20.84
CA ASN A 105 -5.07 -31.21 -21.61
C ASN A 105 -6.36 -30.39 -21.37
N LEU A 106 -6.26 -29.06 -21.25
CA LEU A 106 -7.43 -28.21 -20.98
C LEU A 106 -8.36 -28.07 -22.21
N ASP A 107 -7.89 -28.44 -23.40
CA ASP A 107 -8.65 -28.54 -24.65
C ASP A 107 -9.78 -29.57 -24.57
N LYS A 108 -9.63 -30.61 -23.72
CA LYS A 108 -10.63 -31.66 -23.52
C LYS A 108 -11.73 -31.27 -22.53
N LEU A 109 -11.64 -30.09 -21.92
CA LEU A 109 -12.59 -29.60 -20.94
C LEU A 109 -13.64 -28.70 -21.59
N ALA A 110 -14.85 -28.69 -21.00
CA ALA A 110 -15.86 -27.69 -21.33
C ALA A 110 -15.32 -26.27 -21.06
N ALA A 111 -15.75 -25.30 -21.88
CA ALA A 111 -15.21 -23.94 -21.88
C ALA A 111 -15.32 -23.25 -20.51
N ASN A 112 -16.43 -23.43 -19.80
CA ASN A 112 -16.62 -22.93 -18.44
C ASN A 112 -15.55 -23.48 -17.48
N ARG A 113 -15.34 -24.79 -17.48
CA ARG A 113 -14.37 -25.46 -16.61
C ARG A 113 -12.93 -25.08 -16.93
N ARG A 114 -12.63 -24.92 -18.22
CA ARG A 114 -11.33 -24.40 -18.68
C ARG A 114 -11.10 -22.97 -18.18
N ASN A 115 -12.11 -22.10 -18.31
CA ASN A 115 -12.01 -20.71 -17.91
C ASN A 115 -11.84 -20.54 -16.39
N GLU A 116 -12.47 -21.40 -15.58
CA GLU A 116 -12.22 -21.46 -14.13
C GLU A 116 -10.74 -21.74 -13.81
N ILE A 117 -10.12 -22.69 -14.52
CA ILE A 117 -8.71 -23.05 -14.31
C ILE A 117 -7.79 -21.89 -14.74
N LEU A 118 -8.06 -21.26 -15.90
CA LEU A 118 -7.32 -20.08 -16.36
C LEU A 118 -7.42 -18.93 -15.35
N SER A 119 -8.61 -18.69 -14.79
CA SER A 119 -8.79 -17.71 -13.71
C SER A 119 -8.09 -18.10 -12.42
N GLY A 120 -7.94 -19.39 -12.11
CA GLY A 120 -7.06 -19.87 -11.03
C GLY A 120 -5.59 -19.51 -11.25
N MET A 121 -5.08 -19.70 -12.47
CA MET A 121 -3.71 -19.30 -12.84
C MET A 121 -3.51 -17.77 -12.79
N GLN A 122 -4.51 -17.00 -13.24
CA GLN A 122 -4.52 -15.55 -13.10
C GLN A 122 -4.49 -15.15 -11.62
N ARG A 123 -5.33 -15.76 -10.77
CA ARG A 123 -5.35 -15.51 -9.32
C ARG A 123 -3.99 -15.78 -8.69
N PHE A 124 -3.33 -16.88 -9.05
CA PHE A 124 -1.98 -17.18 -8.60
C PHE A 124 -0.99 -16.06 -8.98
N LEU A 125 -0.98 -15.64 -10.25
CA LEU A 125 -0.11 -14.54 -10.70
C LEU A 125 -0.43 -13.20 -10.02
N VAL A 126 -1.71 -12.88 -9.82
CA VAL A 126 -2.12 -11.68 -9.09
C VAL A 126 -1.62 -11.76 -7.65
N GLY A 127 -1.70 -12.91 -6.99
CA GLY A 127 -1.10 -13.14 -5.67
C GLY A 127 0.39 -12.79 -5.64
N LYS A 128 1.15 -13.16 -6.68
CA LYS A 128 2.57 -12.78 -6.81
C LYS A 128 2.80 -11.30 -7.07
N VAL A 129 1.90 -10.62 -7.77
CA VAL A 129 1.93 -9.15 -7.92
C VAL A 129 1.65 -8.47 -6.58
N VAL A 130 0.68 -8.97 -5.82
CA VAL A 130 0.37 -8.49 -4.46
C VAL A 130 1.57 -8.68 -3.54
N GLU A 131 2.19 -9.87 -3.51
CA GLU A 131 3.42 -10.13 -2.76
C GLU A 131 4.54 -9.15 -3.15
N PHE A 132 4.72 -8.89 -4.45
CA PHE A 132 5.70 -7.94 -4.95
C PHE A 132 5.46 -6.53 -4.41
N HIS A 133 4.23 -6.02 -4.50
CA HIS A 133 3.89 -4.69 -3.97
C HIS A 133 4.02 -4.63 -2.45
N ASN A 134 3.60 -5.67 -1.73
CA ASN A 134 3.68 -5.75 -0.28
C ASN A 134 5.12 -5.81 0.25
N ARG A 135 6.09 -6.24 -0.57
CA ARG A 135 7.53 -6.14 -0.26
C ARG A 135 8.09 -4.72 -0.40
N GLN A 136 7.38 -3.80 -1.06
CA GLN A 136 7.77 -2.39 -1.19
C GLN A 136 7.35 -1.57 0.03
N ARG A 137 7.68 -2.09 1.21
CA ARG A 137 7.48 -1.44 2.51
C ARG A 137 8.23 -0.10 2.56
N ILE A 138 7.75 0.82 3.40
CA ILE A 138 8.45 2.07 3.71
C ILE A 138 9.75 1.70 4.43
N LYS A 139 10.87 2.15 3.86
CA LYS A 139 12.18 2.00 4.48
C LYS A 139 12.49 3.25 5.24
N MET A 140 12.84 3.11 6.52
CA MET A 140 13.39 4.19 7.31
C MET A 140 14.78 3.80 7.82
N ILE A 141 15.60 4.80 8.07
CA ILE A 141 16.85 4.63 8.81
C ILE A 141 16.60 5.23 10.18
N TYR A 142 16.75 4.41 11.23
CA TYR A 142 16.73 4.92 12.60
C TYR A 142 18.13 5.34 12.99
N ASP A 143 18.30 6.61 13.38
CA ASP A 143 19.55 7.12 13.91
C ASP A 143 19.39 7.49 15.40
N PRO A 144 20.03 6.73 16.33
CA PRO A 144 19.96 7.02 17.77
C PRO A 144 20.71 8.29 18.19
N ALA A 145 21.47 8.93 17.28
CA ALA A 145 22.08 10.24 17.52
C ALA A 145 21.13 11.40 17.18
N MET A 146 20.09 11.15 16.39
CA MET A 146 19.05 12.13 16.07
C MET A 146 17.97 12.15 17.16
N SER A 147 17.27 13.29 17.28
CA SER A 147 16.10 13.37 18.15
C SER A 147 14.99 12.42 17.66
N THR A 148 14.09 12.03 18.56
CA THR A 148 12.91 11.26 18.17
C THR A 148 12.09 12.02 17.12
N TRP A 149 11.95 13.34 17.30
CA TRP A 149 11.31 14.23 16.34
C TRP A 149 11.91 14.09 14.93
N GLN A 150 13.24 14.12 14.79
CA GLN A 150 13.91 14.00 13.50
C GLN A 150 13.70 12.61 12.89
N ASN A 151 13.74 11.54 13.68
CA ASN A 151 13.44 10.19 13.19
C ASN A 151 12.00 10.06 12.65
N ILE A 152 11.03 10.76 13.25
CA ILE A 152 9.66 10.83 12.73
C ILE A 152 9.60 11.65 11.44
N LEU A 153 10.31 12.78 11.36
CA LEU A 153 10.42 13.58 10.13
C LEU A 153 10.97 12.76 8.95
N GLU A 154 12.05 11.99 9.17
CA GLU A 154 12.66 11.14 8.14
C GLU A 154 11.70 10.04 7.68
N LEU A 155 10.94 9.44 8.60
CA LEU A 155 9.90 8.47 8.26
C LEU A 155 8.80 9.08 7.37
N LEU A 156 8.27 10.25 7.76
CA LEU A 156 7.25 10.94 6.97
C LEU A 156 7.80 11.38 5.60
N SER A 157 9.08 11.76 5.54
CA SER A 157 9.76 12.12 4.28
C SER A 157 9.89 10.91 3.35
N ALA A 158 10.31 9.74 3.86
CA ALA A 158 10.35 8.49 3.09
C ALA A 158 8.95 8.07 2.60
N ALA A 159 7.92 8.28 3.41
CA ALA A 159 6.54 8.05 3.00
C ALA A 159 6.10 9.03 1.89
N ARG A 160 6.52 10.30 1.95
CA ARG A 160 6.21 11.30 0.91
C ARG A 160 6.84 10.93 -0.44
N GLU A 161 8.08 10.46 -0.46
CA GLU A 161 8.75 10.04 -1.70
C GLU A 161 7.99 8.92 -2.45
N THR A 162 7.21 8.14 -1.72
CA THR A 162 6.39 7.05 -2.27
C THR A 162 4.90 7.41 -2.38
N GLY A 163 4.53 8.67 -2.13
CA GLY A 163 3.15 9.16 -2.25
C GLY A 163 2.21 8.69 -1.14
N LYS A 164 2.74 8.27 0.01
CA LYS A 164 2.00 7.63 1.12
C LYS A 164 2.03 8.44 2.42
N GLU A 165 2.47 9.70 2.37
CA GLU A 165 2.63 10.52 3.59
C GLU A 165 1.33 10.65 4.39
N GLY A 166 0.18 10.86 3.73
CA GLY A 166 -1.13 10.99 4.39
C GLY A 166 -1.51 9.74 5.20
N PRO A 167 -1.62 8.56 4.56
CA PRO A 167 -1.90 7.31 5.26
C PRO A 167 -0.91 7.00 6.39
N VAL A 168 0.39 7.19 6.12
CA VAL A 168 1.43 6.95 7.12
C VAL A 168 1.27 7.91 8.31
N ALA A 169 1.00 9.19 8.07
CA ALA A 169 0.75 10.18 9.13
C ALA A 169 -0.45 9.78 10.00
N GLN A 170 -1.59 9.42 9.40
CA GLN A 170 -2.79 9.02 10.14
C GLN A 170 -2.52 7.79 11.00
N HIS A 171 -1.98 6.72 10.42
CA HIS A 171 -1.70 5.49 11.17
C HIS A 171 -0.63 5.68 12.25
N LEU A 172 0.33 6.58 12.05
CA LEU A 172 1.36 6.91 13.06
C LEU A 172 0.78 7.67 14.25
N VAL A 173 -0.13 8.62 14.00
CA VAL A 173 -0.91 9.28 15.05
C VAL A 173 -1.77 8.26 15.81
N GLY A 174 -2.47 7.38 15.10
CA GLY A 174 -3.28 6.32 15.70
C GLY A 174 -2.45 5.38 16.57
N ALA A 175 -1.28 4.95 16.10
CA ALA A 175 -0.36 4.11 16.87
C ALA A 175 0.13 4.79 18.14
N LYS A 176 0.47 6.08 18.06
CA LYS A 176 0.82 6.89 19.23
C LYS A 176 -0.34 6.96 20.23
N LEU A 177 -1.55 7.23 19.77
CA LEU A 177 -2.72 7.35 20.64
C LEU A 177 -3.00 6.01 21.34
N GLN A 178 -2.92 4.89 20.62
CA GLN A 178 -3.12 3.56 21.18
C GLN A 178 -2.04 3.19 22.21
N LEU A 179 -0.78 3.55 21.96
CA LEU A 179 0.28 3.36 22.95
C LEU A 179 0.08 4.19 24.22
N ARG A 180 -0.45 5.41 24.09
CA ARG A 180 -0.70 6.29 25.23
C ARG A 180 -1.92 5.87 26.03
N PHE A 181 -2.96 5.39 25.35
CA PHE A 181 -4.26 5.07 25.96
C PHE A 181 -4.62 3.60 25.67
N PRO A 182 -3.95 2.63 26.32
CA PRO A 182 -4.16 1.21 26.05
C PRO A 182 -5.58 0.74 26.38
N ASP A 183 -6.27 1.44 27.29
CA ASP A 183 -7.62 1.11 27.75
C ASP A 183 -8.72 1.87 26.99
N ILE A 184 -8.36 2.70 26.01
CA ILE A 184 -9.29 3.43 25.15
C ILE A 184 -9.22 2.85 23.75
N GLU A 185 -10.37 2.49 23.19
CA GLU A 185 -10.46 2.04 21.80
C GLU A 185 -10.12 3.20 20.86
N VAL A 186 -9.00 3.08 20.14
CA VAL A 186 -8.58 4.06 19.12
C VAL A 186 -8.93 3.50 17.75
N SER A 187 -9.93 4.10 17.11
CA SER A 187 -10.44 3.71 15.78
C SER A 187 -9.31 3.42 14.79
N ASN A 188 -9.45 2.36 13.98
CA ASN A 188 -8.43 1.92 13.03
C ASN A 188 -9.03 1.70 11.63
N GLU A 189 -9.47 2.80 11.03
CA GLU A 189 -10.20 2.79 9.76
C GLU A 189 -9.23 2.97 8.60
N SER A 190 -9.59 2.47 7.41
CA SER A 190 -8.73 2.65 6.23
C SER A 190 -8.71 4.12 5.80
N TYR A 191 -7.55 4.59 5.33
CA TYR A 191 -7.36 5.99 4.92
C TYR A 191 -8.36 6.42 3.83
N SER A 192 -8.66 5.54 2.87
CA SER A 192 -9.58 5.86 1.78
C SER A 192 -11.07 5.88 2.18
N THR A 193 -11.43 5.24 3.30
CA THR A 193 -12.83 5.23 3.78
C THR A 193 -13.12 6.33 4.79
N ALA A 194 -12.10 7.05 5.27
CA ALA A 194 -12.26 8.14 6.24
C ALA A 194 -13.09 9.31 5.67
N ASP A 195 -12.96 9.59 4.38
CA ASP A 195 -13.67 10.69 3.70
C ASP A 195 -15.17 10.43 3.48
N GLU A 196 -15.61 9.15 3.47
CA GLU A 196 -16.99 8.77 3.12
C GLU A 196 -17.94 8.69 4.34
N GLN A 197 -17.43 8.76 5.56
CA GLN A 197 -18.23 8.49 6.76
C GLN A 197 -18.90 9.75 7.33
N LEU A 198 -20.18 9.92 6.99
CA LEU A 198 -21.09 10.85 7.64
C LEU A 198 -21.12 10.63 9.17
N GLY A 199 -20.71 11.63 9.93
CA GLY A 199 -20.92 11.69 11.39
C GLY A 199 -19.68 11.54 12.27
N ARG A 200 -18.49 11.23 11.71
CA ARG A 200 -17.27 11.22 12.53
C ARG A 200 -16.77 12.64 12.81
N PRO A 201 -16.36 12.95 14.06
CA PRO A 201 -15.77 14.25 14.38
C PRO A 201 -14.45 14.48 13.65
N GLY A 202 -13.56 13.48 13.62
CA GLY A 202 -12.28 13.54 12.89
C GLY A 202 -11.72 12.15 12.64
N ASP A 203 -10.46 12.08 12.20
CA ASP A 203 -9.75 10.81 11.99
C ASP A 203 -9.69 9.96 13.25
N PHE A 204 -9.50 10.63 14.40
CA PHE A 204 -9.61 10.05 15.73
C PHE A 204 -10.44 10.94 16.65
N TYR A 205 -11.05 10.34 17.67
CA TYR A 205 -11.68 11.07 18.76
C TYR A 205 -11.41 10.34 20.07
N ILE A 206 -11.06 11.08 21.12
CA ILE A 206 -10.84 10.54 22.47
C ILE A 206 -11.52 11.49 23.45
N GLY A 207 -12.48 10.97 24.22
CA GLY A 207 -13.34 11.79 25.06
C GLY A 207 -14.09 12.83 24.22
N ASP A 208 -13.89 14.10 24.52
CA ASP A 208 -14.48 15.26 23.84
C ASP A 208 -13.52 15.92 22.83
N THR A 209 -12.40 15.28 22.48
CA THR A 209 -11.38 15.85 21.59
C THR A 209 -11.34 15.12 20.25
N ALA A 210 -11.54 15.87 19.17
CA ALA A 210 -11.38 15.42 17.79
C ALA A 210 -9.97 15.73 17.26
N PHE A 211 -9.35 14.75 16.60
CA PHE A 211 -8.05 14.88 15.95
C PHE A 211 -8.24 14.77 14.43
N HIS A 212 -7.86 15.82 13.72
CA HIS A 212 -7.75 15.85 12.27
C HIS A 212 -6.29 15.72 11.87
N VAL A 213 -5.96 14.76 11.01
CA VAL A 213 -4.61 14.49 10.54
C VAL A 213 -4.56 14.75 9.04
N THR A 214 -3.76 15.72 8.62
CA THR A 214 -3.61 16.01 7.18
C THR A 214 -2.23 16.52 6.83
N VAL A 215 -1.73 16.11 5.67
CA VAL A 215 -0.44 16.56 5.12
C VAL A 215 -0.57 17.78 4.22
N ALA A 216 -1.80 18.17 3.88
CA ALA A 216 -2.14 19.30 3.03
C ALA A 216 -3.44 19.95 3.54
N PRO A 217 -3.37 20.73 4.63
CA PRO A 217 -4.56 21.31 5.24
C PRO A 217 -5.17 22.40 4.35
N MET A 218 -6.33 22.10 3.75
CA MET A 218 -7.09 22.98 2.86
C MET A 218 -8.43 23.38 3.50
N GLY A 219 -9.11 24.39 2.94
CA GLY A 219 -10.39 24.93 3.46
C GLY A 219 -11.37 23.93 4.11
N PRO A 220 -11.68 22.78 3.47
CA PRO A 220 -12.61 21.79 4.03
C PRO A 220 -12.23 21.25 5.42
N VAL A 221 -10.93 21.07 5.73
CA VAL A 221 -10.52 20.58 7.05
C VAL A 221 -10.83 21.61 8.13
N TYR A 222 -10.66 22.90 7.83
CA TYR A 222 -10.93 23.97 8.81
C TYR A 222 -12.43 24.17 9.03
N GLU A 223 -13.26 24.05 8.00
CA GLU A 223 -14.72 24.05 8.15
C GLU A 223 -15.17 22.88 9.03
N LYS A 224 -14.62 21.69 8.80
CA LYS A 224 -14.90 20.54 9.66
C LYS A 224 -14.45 20.75 11.11
N CYS A 225 -13.29 21.37 11.32
CA CYS A 225 -12.84 21.80 12.64
C CYS A 225 -13.82 22.78 13.31
N ARG A 226 -14.35 23.76 12.56
CA ARG A 226 -15.34 24.73 13.06
C ARG A 226 -16.65 24.04 13.44
N GLU A 227 -17.16 23.15 12.60
CA GLU A 227 -18.36 22.35 12.90
C GLU A 227 -18.19 21.53 14.18
N ASN A 228 -17.02 20.90 14.38
CA ASN A 228 -16.75 20.16 15.60
C ASN A 228 -16.77 21.06 16.84
N LEU A 229 -16.18 22.26 16.76
CA LEU A 229 -16.20 23.24 17.85
C LEU A 229 -17.62 23.68 18.21
N GLU A 230 -18.49 23.85 17.21
CA GLU A 230 -19.91 24.18 17.40
C GLU A 230 -20.69 23.03 18.03
N ASN A 231 -20.29 21.79 17.75
CA ASN A 231 -20.85 20.58 18.35
C ASN A 231 -20.23 20.24 19.72
N GLY A 232 -19.42 21.14 20.31
CA GLY A 232 -18.87 20.99 21.66
C GLY A 232 -17.58 20.19 21.75
N TYR A 233 -16.96 19.80 20.64
CA TYR A 233 -15.65 19.14 20.65
C TYR A 233 -14.51 20.14 20.79
N ARG A 234 -13.42 19.69 21.42
CA ARG A 234 -12.10 20.30 21.30
C ARG A 234 -11.42 19.77 20.05
N VAL A 235 -10.57 20.59 19.41
CA VAL A 235 -9.99 20.22 18.11
C VAL A 235 -8.47 20.31 18.11
N PHE A 236 -7.83 19.21 17.72
CA PHE A 236 -6.44 19.16 17.31
C PHE A 236 -6.36 19.00 15.79
N LEU A 237 -5.65 19.92 15.13
CA LEU A 237 -5.26 19.80 13.73
C LEU A 237 -3.77 19.42 13.69
N LEU A 238 -3.51 18.16 13.38
CA LEU A 238 -2.18 17.59 13.28
C LEU A 238 -1.72 17.63 11.83
N VAL A 239 -0.64 18.38 11.60
CA VAL A 239 -0.05 18.57 10.27
C VAL A 239 1.45 18.30 10.36
N PRO A 240 2.15 18.01 9.26
CA PRO A 240 3.61 17.93 9.33
C PRO A 240 4.22 19.29 9.64
N GLU A 241 5.40 19.33 10.24
CA GLU A 241 6.11 20.55 10.65
C GLU A 241 6.14 21.62 9.57
N ARG A 242 6.48 21.23 8.33
CA ARG A 242 6.58 22.14 7.18
C ARG A 242 5.29 22.92 6.89
N ALA A 243 4.14 22.41 7.32
CA ALA A 243 2.82 23.00 7.10
C ALA A 243 2.28 23.68 8.37
N GLN A 244 2.90 23.49 9.54
CA GLN A 244 2.36 23.90 10.83
C GLN A 244 2.12 25.41 10.92
N THR A 245 3.11 26.24 10.52
CA THR A 245 2.97 27.70 10.60
C THR A 245 1.81 28.21 9.75
N GLY A 246 1.70 27.76 8.50
CA GLY A 246 0.61 28.14 7.61
C GLY A 246 -0.75 27.63 8.10
N ALA A 247 -0.79 26.40 8.61
CA ALA A 247 -2.01 25.83 9.17
C ALA A 247 -2.49 26.61 10.41
N ARG A 248 -1.56 27.02 11.27
CA ARG A 248 -1.84 27.83 12.46
C ARG A 248 -2.40 29.20 12.07
N GLN A 249 -1.79 29.88 11.08
CA GLN A 249 -2.31 31.16 10.59
C GLN A 249 -3.72 31.03 10.03
N ASN A 250 -4.00 29.99 9.23
CA ASN A 250 -5.34 29.76 8.68
C ASN A 250 -6.37 29.45 9.78
N ALA A 251 -5.99 28.64 10.77
CA ALA A 251 -6.84 28.34 11.92
C ALA A 251 -7.17 29.60 12.74
N GLU A 252 -6.17 30.46 12.99
CA GLU A 252 -6.37 31.73 13.70
C GLU A 252 -7.27 32.71 12.93
N LEU A 253 -7.22 32.72 11.60
CA LEU A 253 -8.12 33.54 10.79
C LEU A 253 -9.58 33.04 10.83
N MET A 254 -9.78 31.73 10.92
CA MET A 254 -11.12 31.13 10.89
C MET A 254 -11.79 31.11 12.27
N VAL A 255 -11.08 30.65 13.30
CA VAL A 255 -11.59 30.50 14.68
C VAL A 255 -10.47 30.77 15.70
N PRO A 256 -10.16 32.06 15.98
CA PRO A 256 -9.02 32.47 16.80
C PRO A 256 -8.89 31.72 18.13
N GLY A 257 -7.73 31.13 18.40
CA GLY A 257 -7.42 30.42 19.65
C GLY A 257 -8.24 29.15 19.95
N ARG A 258 -9.03 28.63 19.00
CA ARG A 258 -9.94 27.50 19.23
C ARG A 258 -9.44 26.15 18.70
N ILE A 259 -8.51 26.16 17.74
CA ILE A 259 -7.93 24.93 17.16
C ILE A 259 -6.47 24.82 17.63
N ALA A 260 -6.11 23.69 18.26
CA ALA A 260 -4.72 23.38 18.57
C ALA A 260 -4.02 22.84 17.30
N VAL A 261 -3.10 23.61 16.72
CA VAL A 261 -2.37 23.21 15.50
C VAL A 261 -0.97 22.72 15.85
N GLU A 262 -0.77 21.42 15.87
CA GLU A 262 0.50 20.80 16.29
C GLU A 262 1.17 20.04 15.15
N SER A 263 2.51 19.99 15.18
CA SER A 263 3.23 19.16 14.23
C SER A 263 3.12 17.68 14.60
N ILE A 264 2.94 16.81 13.60
CA ILE A 264 2.85 15.35 13.79
C ILE A 264 4.15 14.84 14.42
N GLU A 265 5.28 15.35 13.97
CA GLU A 265 6.61 15.01 14.45
C GLU A 265 6.74 15.28 15.96
N SER A 266 6.26 16.44 16.43
CA SER A 266 6.25 16.78 17.86
C SER A 266 5.22 15.98 18.63
N PHE A 267 3.99 15.88 18.12
CA PHE A 267 2.88 15.18 18.77
C PHE A 267 3.18 13.69 19.00
N VAL A 268 3.83 13.05 18.02
CA VAL A 268 4.27 11.66 18.12
C VAL A 268 5.55 11.56 18.94
N GLY A 269 6.58 12.33 18.56
CA GLY A 269 7.92 12.21 19.14
C GLY A 269 7.94 12.47 20.64
N GLN A 270 7.27 13.52 21.11
CA GLN A 270 7.19 13.84 22.53
C GLN A 270 6.58 12.69 23.34
N ASN A 271 5.51 12.07 22.83
CA ASN A 271 4.87 10.99 23.56
C ASN A 271 5.75 9.74 23.66
N ILE A 272 6.56 9.44 22.64
CA ILE A 272 7.51 8.32 22.70
C ILE A 272 8.61 8.59 23.72
N GLU A 273 9.12 9.83 23.78
CA GLU A 273 10.07 10.25 24.82
C GLU A 273 9.46 10.08 26.22
N GLU A 274 8.23 10.56 26.43
CA GLU A 274 7.50 10.44 27.70
C GLU A 274 7.26 8.99 28.12
N LEU A 275 6.74 8.15 27.22
CA LEU A 275 6.51 6.72 27.47
C LEU A 275 7.82 5.95 27.71
N SER A 276 8.93 6.49 27.22
CA SER A 276 10.28 5.97 27.45
C SER A 276 10.95 6.59 28.67
N TYR A 277 10.23 7.40 29.47
CA TYR A 277 10.75 8.10 30.66
C TYR A 277 11.96 8.99 30.35
N PHE A 278 12.05 9.54 29.13
CA PHE A 278 13.20 10.31 28.64
C PHE A 278 14.54 9.55 28.82
N SER A 279 14.49 8.21 28.78
CA SER A 279 15.66 7.35 28.98
C SER A 279 16.14 6.80 27.64
N ARG A 280 17.41 7.06 27.31
CA ARG A 280 18.06 6.55 26.09
C ARG A 280 17.95 5.03 25.95
N ASP A 281 18.08 4.30 27.05
CA ASP A 281 18.03 2.83 27.06
C ASP A 281 16.62 2.31 26.76
N LYS A 282 15.58 3.06 27.15
CA LYS A 282 14.18 2.70 26.89
C LYS A 282 13.67 3.25 25.55
N LEU A 283 14.26 4.34 25.05
CA LEU A 283 13.80 5.04 23.86
C LEU A 283 13.79 4.16 22.61
N LYS A 284 14.82 3.32 22.42
CA LYS A 284 14.86 2.35 21.31
C LYS A 284 13.65 1.40 21.33
N ASN A 285 13.37 0.82 22.50
CA ASN A 285 12.23 -0.06 22.68
C ASN A 285 10.89 0.69 22.53
N GLY A 286 10.80 1.95 23.00
CA GLY A 286 9.64 2.81 22.80
C GLY A 286 9.36 3.09 21.32
N PHE A 287 10.41 3.41 20.56
CA PHE A 287 10.33 3.64 19.12
C PHE A 287 9.99 2.36 18.36
N ARG A 288 10.60 1.21 18.72
CA ARG A 288 10.21 -0.10 18.16
C ARG A 288 8.73 -0.38 18.38
N ARG A 289 8.23 -0.21 19.60
CA ARG A 289 6.81 -0.43 19.93
C ARG A 289 5.89 0.49 19.12
N LEU A 290 6.29 1.74 18.85
CA LEU A 290 5.55 2.62 17.94
C LEU A 290 5.44 2.01 16.54
N LEU A 291 6.55 1.57 15.96
CA LEU A 291 6.56 1.00 14.61
C LEU A 291 5.80 -0.33 14.53
N GLU A 292 5.88 -1.17 15.57
CA GLU A 292 5.12 -2.42 15.66
C GLU A 292 3.62 -2.15 15.76
N THR A 293 3.22 -1.22 16.63
CA THR A 293 1.82 -0.81 16.78
C THR A 293 1.29 -0.21 15.48
N TYR A 294 2.08 0.67 14.84
CA TYR A 294 1.77 1.21 13.51
C TYR A 294 1.56 0.09 12.48
N ASN A 295 2.49 -0.86 12.40
CA ASN A 295 2.43 -1.93 11.41
C ASN A 295 1.21 -2.83 11.62
N ASN A 296 0.88 -3.17 12.87
CA ASN A 296 -0.32 -3.95 13.18
C ASN A 296 -1.58 -3.19 12.74
N ARG A 297 -1.65 -1.89 13.02
CA ARG A 297 -2.78 -1.05 12.63
C ARG A 297 -2.96 -1.00 11.11
N VAL A 298 -1.89 -0.77 10.36
CA VAL A 298 -1.90 -0.83 8.89
C VAL A 298 -2.28 -2.24 8.40
N ASP A 299 -1.80 -3.29 9.06
CA ASP A 299 -2.11 -4.66 8.65
C ASP A 299 -3.58 -5.04 8.89
N GLU A 300 -4.23 -4.44 9.88
CA GLU A 300 -5.66 -4.63 10.11
C GLU A 300 -6.52 -3.79 9.16
N ALA A 301 -6.16 -2.52 8.96
CA ALA A 301 -7.02 -1.54 8.29
C ALA A 301 -6.83 -1.47 6.77
N GLU A 302 -5.61 -1.71 6.27
CA GLU A 302 -5.24 -1.36 4.90
C GLU A 302 -5.04 -2.59 4.01
N ILE A 303 -5.63 -2.57 2.82
CA ILE A 303 -5.37 -3.59 1.79
C ILE A 303 -3.93 -3.42 1.25
N ASP A 304 -3.50 -2.18 1.06
CA ASP A 304 -2.16 -1.88 0.54
C ASP A 304 -1.08 -1.99 1.63
N LYS A 305 -0.49 -3.18 1.74
CA LYS A 305 0.59 -3.46 2.71
C LYS A 305 1.93 -2.82 2.38
N SER A 306 2.03 -2.07 1.28
CA SER A 306 3.24 -1.32 0.96
C SER A 306 3.41 -0.08 1.85
N MET A 307 2.43 0.23 2.71
CA MET A 307 2.51 1.24 3.77
C MET A 307 3.14 0.73 5.08
N LEU A 308 3.32 -0.59 5.22
CA LEU A 308 4.06 -1.16 6.34
C LEU A 308 5.49 -0.61 6.34
N ILE A 309 6.03 -0.38 7.54
CA ILE A 309 7.39 0.07 7.76
C ILE A 309 8.29 -1.15 7.94
N GLU A 310 9.41 -1.18 7.25
CA GLU A 310 10.51 -2.10 7.54
C GLU A 310 11.19 -1.65 8.84
N ILE A 311 10.94 -2.36 9.94
CA ILE A 311 11.50 -2.02 11.25
C ILE A 311 13.03 -2.11 11.18
N PRO A 312 13.76 -1.00 11.43
CA PRO A 312 15.22 -0.99 11.39
C PRO A 312 15.83 -2.04 12.33
N LYS A 313 16.81 -2.79 11.83
CA LYS A 313 17.49 -3.86 12.60
C LYS A 313 18.28 -3.35 13.81
N ASN A 314 18.60 -2.06 13.83
CA ASN A 314 19.37 -1.40 14.88
C ASN A 314 18.50 -0.79 16.01
N LEU A 315 17.17 -0.95 15.93
CA LEU A 315 16.25 -0.71 17.05
C LEU A 315 16.29 -1.84 18.07
#